data_AF-A0A2J6RMZ7-F1
#
_entry.id   AF-A0A2J6RMZ7-F1
#
_cell.length_a   1.000
_cell.length_b   1.000
_cell.length_c   1.000
_cell.angle_alpha   90.00
_cell.angle_beta   90.00
_cell.angle_gamma   90.00
#
_symmetry.space_group_name_H-M   'P 1'
#
loop_
_entity.id
_entity.type
_entity.pdbx_description
1 polymer ?
#
loop_
_entity_poly.entity_id
_entity_poly.type
_entity_poly.pdbx_seq_one_letter_code
_entity_poly.pdbx_strand_id
1 'polypeptide(L)'
;MENLHAPTVPSGPTSGPAATNGTQTSGLTFPQLQARKDNIEAELRALGSVLESHGVDMNTRLITPDGFPRADLDVAQIRTTRSRIIYLRNDHKALMTVIEKHLHEHFARLAEEGQQDEPMTNGGPSSTDITSPSPQAPQASGRPFAKVNSVVAGSPAESAGLKAGDEIRNFGYVNHTNHDGLKRVAECVQGNEGVSRLLSRELNGGQRRQELQLTLTPRRDWGGRGLLGCHILPL
;
A
#
# COMPACT_ATOMS: atom_id res chain seq x y z
N MET A 1 -21.52 -41.14 -56.85
CA MET A 1 -21.37 -41.16 -55.38
C MET A 1 -20.97 -39.77 -54.96
N GLU A 2 -21.95 -38.93 -54.63
CA GLU A 2 -21.78 -37.52 -54.31
C GLU A 2 -21.77 -37.39 -52.77
N ASN A 3 -20.70 -36.80 -52.23
CA ASN A 3 -20.49 -36.66 -50.79
C ASN A 3 -21.39 -35.55 -50.24
N LEU A 4 -22.50 -35.94 -49.62
CA LEU A 4 -23.60 -35.07 -49.15
C LEU A 4 -23.45 -34.56 -47.70
N HIS A 5 -22.24 -34.33 -47.18
CA HIS A 5 -22.05 -33.99 -45.75
C HIS A 5 -20.93 -32.99 -45.44
N ALA A 6 -20.80 -31.90 -46.21
CA ALA A 6 -19.94 -30.78 -45.80
C ALA A 6 -20.78 -29.50 -45.63
N PRO A 7 -21.09 -29.06 -44.39
CA PRO A 7 -21.65 -27.73 -44.17
C PRO A 7 -20.55 -26.68 -44.42
N THR A 8 -20.57 -26.07 -45.61
CA THR A 8 -19.75 -24.89 -45.93
C THR A 8 -20.37 -23.67 -45.27
N VAL A 9 -20.04 -23.44 -44.00
CA VAL A 9 -20.24 -22.12 -43.38
C VAL A 9 -19.01 -21.26 -43.66
N PRO A 10 -19.15 -20.10 -44.32
CA PRO A 10 -18.02 -19.21 -44.54
C PRO A 10 -17.55 -18.67 -43.19
N SER A 11 -16.27 -18.88 -42.87
CA SER A 11 -15.63 -18.33 -41.68
C SER A 11 -15.82 -16.81 -41.65
N GLY A 12 -16.48 -16.31 -40.60
CA GLY A 12 -16.56 -14.87 -40.32
C GLY A 12 -15.17 -14.28 -40.04
N PRO A 13 -15.04 -12.94 -39.99
CA PRO A 13 -13.75 -12.29 -39.81
C PRO A 13 -13.04 -12.79 -38.55
N THR A 14 -11.92 -13.48 -38.75
CA THR A 14 -11.01 -13.86 -37.68
C THR A 14 -10.54 -12.59 -37.00
N SER A 15 -10.77 -12.46 -35.70
CA SER A 15 -10.18 -11.38 -34.91
C SER A 15 -8.67 -11.60 -34.90
N GLY A 16 -7.93 -10.80 -35.68
CA GLY A 16 -6.48 -10.88 -35.77
C GLY A 16 -5.79 -10.55 -34.42
N PRO A 17 -4.50 -10.92 -34.25
CA PRO A 17 -3.75 -10.78 -33.00
C PRO A 17 -3.38 -9.32 -32.63
N ALA A 18 -4.02 -8.33 -33.26
CA ALA A 18 -3.71 -6.90 -33.13
C ALA A 18 -4.87 -6.06 -32.56
N ALA A 19 -5.88 -6.68 -31.96
CA ALA A 19 -6.76 -5.95 -31.04
C ALA A 19 -5.99 -5.79 -29.73
N THR A 20 -5.27 -4.69 -29.58
CA THR A 20 -4.83 -4.18 -28.27
C THR A 20 -6.07 -3.81 -27.44
N ASN A 21 -6.87 -4.81 -27.04
CA ASN A 21 -7.88 -4.70 -26.00
C ASN A 21 -7.21 -4.67 -24.60
N GLY A 22 -5.95 -4.23 -24.52
CA GLY A 22 -5.40 -3.74 -23.28
C GLY A 22 -6.10 -2.43 -23.00
N THR A 23 -7.17 -2.50 -22.19
CA THR A 23 -7.60 -1.48 -21.25
C THR A 23 -6.73 -0.23 -21.35
N GLN A 24 -7.12 0.77 -22.16
CA GLN A 24 -6.32 1.98 -22.35
C GLN A 24 -6.21 2.68 -20.99
N THR A 25 -5.10 2.45 -20.29
CA THR A 25 -4.78 3.05 -19.00
C THR A 25 -3.82 4.23 -19.15
N SER A 26 -3.24 4.40 -20.35
CA SER A 26 -2.33 5.48 -20.69
C SER A 26 -3.07 6.82 -20.61
N GLY A 27 -2.69 7.68 -19.66
CA GLY A 27 -3.22 9.04 -19.50
C GLY A 27 -4.35 9.20 -18.47
N LEU A 28 -4.74 8.14 -17.75
CA LEU A 28 -5.69 8.26 -16.63
C LEU A 28 -4.99 8.81 -15.39
N THR A 29 -5.70 9.67 -14.67
CA THR A 29 -5.25 10.18 -13.35
C THR A 29 -5.35 9.08 -12.29
N PHE A 30 -4.55 9.18 -11.21
CA PHE A 30 -4.60 8.21 -10.11
C PHE A 30 -6.01 7.94 -9.55
N PRO A 31 -6.86 8.96 -9.28
CA PRO A 31 -8.23 8.73 -8.83
C PRO A 31 -9.07 7.95 -9.85
N GLN A 32 -8.87 8.17 -11.15
CA GLN A 32 -9.57 7.43 -12.20
C GLN A 32 -9.11 5.97 -12.29
N LEU A 33 -7.81 5.71 -12.10
CA LEU A 33 -7.28 4.34 -12.03
C LEU A 33 -7.86 3.59 -10.82
N GLN A 34 -7.97 4.26 -9.67
CA GLN A 34 -8.55 3.70 -8.47
C GLN A 34 -10.06 3.40 -8.64
N ALA A 35 -10.83 4.33 -9.23
CA ALA A 35 -12.24 4.09 -9.55
C ALA A 35 -12.41 2.91 -10.51
N ARG A 36 -11.52 2.78 -11.51
CA ARG A 36 -11.53 1.64 -12.44
C ARG A 36 -11.25 0.32 -11.73
N LYS A 37 -10.32 0.31 -10.77
CA LYS A 37 -10.03 -0.87 -9.94
C LYS A 37 -11.28 -1.31 -9.19
N ASP A 38 -11.94 -0.36 -8.53
CA ASP A 38 -13.13 -0.62 -7.71
C ASP A 38 -14.30 -1.14 -8.56
N ASN A 39 -14.47 -0.64 -9.79
CA ASN A 39 -15.45 -1.15 -10.75
C ASN A 39 -15.16 -2.60 -11.18
N ILE A 40 -13.91 -2.94 -11.48
CA ILE A 40 -13.53 -4.30 -11.85
C ILE A 40 -13.75 -5.25 -10.67
N GLU A 41 -13.39 -4.84 -9.45
CA GLU A 41 -13.60 -5.64 -8.23
C GLU A 41 -15.09 -5.84 -7.93
N ALA A 42 -15.93 -4.84 -8.17
CA ALA A 42 -17.37 -4.95 -8.05
C ALA A 42 -17.96 -5.94 -9.07
N GLU A 43 -17.52 -5.87 -10.33
CA GLU A 43 -17.95 -6.79 -11.39
C GLU A 43 -17.51 -8.23 -11.09
N LEU A 44 -16.27 -8.43 -10.62
CA LEU A 44 -15.77 -9.73 -10.18
C LEU A 44 -16.60 -10.31 -9.04
N ARG A 45 -17.00 -9.48 -8.06
CA ARG A 45 -17.86 -9.91 -6.95
C ARG A 45 -19.25 -10.32 -7.45
N ALA A 46 -19.84 -9.55 -8.35
CA ALA A 46 -21.14 -9.88 -8.93
C ALA A 46 -21.09 -11.21 -9.70
N LEU A 47 -20.11 -11.40 -10.59
CA LEU A 47 -19.95 -12.65 -11.34
C LEU A 47 -19.61 -13.84 -10.43
N GLY A 48 -18.86 -13.60 -9.35
CA GLY A 48 -18.62 -14.60 -8.31
C GLY A 48 -19.90 -15.09 -7.66
N SER A 49 -20.80 -14.16 -7.29
CA SER A 49 -22.11 -14.52 -6.71
C SER A 49 -23.00 -15.32 -7.69
N VAL A 50 -22.89 -15.06 -9.00
CA VAL A 50 -23.59 -15.85 -10.02
C VAL A 50 -23.10 -17.30 -10.00
N LEU A 51 -21.78 -17.54 -9.94
CA LEU A 51 -21.25 -18.91 -9.85
C LEU A 51 -21.69 -19.61 -8.54
N GLU A 52 -21.66 -18.88 -7.43
CA GLU A 52 -22.11 -19.38 -6.13
C GLU A 52 -23.59 -19.77 -6.13
N SER A 53 -24.44 -19.00 -6.82
CA SER A 53 -25.87 -19.32 -6.97
C SER A 53 -26.13 -20.64 -7.73
N HIS A 54 -25.21 -21.03 -8.61
CA HIS A 54 -25.23 -22.32 -9.30
C HIS A 54 -24.50 -23.43 -8.52
N GLY A 55 -23.96 -23.14 -7.33
CA GLY A 55 -23.21 -24.11 -6.52
C GLY A 55 -21.90 -24.57 -7.16
N VAL A 56 -21.32 -23.76 -8.05
CA VAL A 56 -20.07 -24.09 -8.77
C VAL A 56 -19.01 -23.02 -8.53
N ASP A 57 -17.74 -23.42 -8.61
CA ASP A 57 -16.61 -22.50 -8.57
C ASP A 57 -16.02 -22.26 -9.98
N MET A 58 -14.80 -21.74 -10.08
CA MET A 58 -14.09 -21.58 -11.36
C MET A 58 -13.58 -22.90 -11.97
N ASN A 59 -13.45 -23.96 -11.18
CA ASN A 59 -12.74 -25.20 -11.53
C ASN A 59 -13.67 -26.43 -11.63
N THR A 60 -14.92 -26.30 -11.18
CA THR A 60 -15.89 -27.40 -11.10
C THR A 60 -16.11 -27.99 -12.48
N ARG A 61 -16.10 -29.32 -12.57
CA ARG A 61 -16.32 -30.06 -13.81
C ARG A 61 -17.76 -29.85 -14.30
N LEU A 62 -17.90 -29.44 -15.56
CA LEU A 62 -19.19 -29.15 -16.21
C LEU A 62 -19.71 -30.30 -17.09
N ILE A 63 -18.95 -31.40 -17.17
CA ILE A 63 -19.28 -32.59 -17.94
C ILE A 63 -19.38 -33.81 -17.04
N THR A 64 -20.23 -34.76 -17.40
CA THR A 64 -20.31 -36.07 -16.77
C THR A 64 -19.12 -36.94 -17.17
N PRO A 65 -18.85 -38.06 -16.45
CA PRO A 65 -17.81 -39.01 -16.83
C PRO A 65 -17.99 -39.58 -18.25
N ASP A 66 -19.23 -39.66 -18.72
CA ASP A 66 -19.60 -40.17 -20.05
C ASP A 66 -19.35 -39.15 -21.17
N GLY A 67 -18.89 -37.93 -20.83
CA GLY A 67 -18.51 -36.89 -21.79
C GLY A 67 -19.62 -35.93 -22.21
N PHE A 68 -20.79 -35.99 -21.57
CA PHE A 68 -21.93 -35.12 -21.88
C PHE A 68 -22.00 -33.92 -20.93
N PRO A 69 -22.58 -32.77 -21.34
CA PRO A 69 -22.84 -31.65 -20.43
C PRO A 69 -23.71 -32.08 -19.25
N ARG A 70 -23.40 -31.59 -18.06
CA ARG A 70 -24.21 -31.81 -16.87
C ARG A 70 -25.59 -31.18 -17.02
N ALA A 71 -26.64 -32.00 -16.88
CA ALA A 71 -28.02 -31.56 -17.01
C ALA A 71 -28.52 -30.73 -15.82
N ASP A 72 -27.86 -30.83 -14.67
CA ASP A 72 -28.19 -30.09 -13.45
C ASP A 72 -27.64 -28.65 -13.43
N LEU A 73 -26.85 -28.26 -14.44
CA LEU A 73 -26.18 -26.96 -14.51
C LEU A 73 -26.47 -26.25 -15.83
N ASP A 74 -26.57 -24.91 -15.77
CA ASP A 74 -26.48 -24.10 -16.98
C ASP A 74 -25.01 -23.95 -17.40
N VAL A 75 -24.53 -24.94 -18.16
CA VAL A 75 -23.14 -24.99 -18.64
C VAL A 75 -22.80 -23.77 -19.51
N ALA A 76 -23.75 -23.23 -20.28
CA ALA A 76 -23.51 -22.12 -21.18
C ALA A 76 -23.29 -20.81 -20.40
N GLN A 77 -24.16 -20.52 -19.43
CA GLN A 77 -24.00 -19.37 -18.55
C GLN A 77 -22.72 -19.49 -17.73
N ILE A 78 -22.46 -20.65 -17.12
CA ILE A 78 -21.25 -20.86 -16.30
C ILE A 78 -19.98 -20.66 -17.11
N ARG A 79 -19.88 -21.18 -18.35
CA ARG A 79 -18.69 -20.96 -19.19
C ARG A 79 -18.49 -19.49 -19.54
N THR A 80 -19.57 -18.77 -19.80
CA THR A 80 -19.51 -17.34 -20.15
C THR A 80 -19.07 -16.51 -18.94
N THR A 81 -19.68 -16.76 -17.77
CA THR A 81 -19.31 -16.12 -16.50
C THR A 81 -17.86 -16.40 -16.12
N ARG A 82 -17.40 -17.65 -16.23
CA ARG A 82 -15.98 -18.01 -15.96
C ARG A 82 -15.03 -17.29 -16.92
N SER A 83 -15.34 -17.28 -18.22
CA SER A 83 -14.52 -16.56 -19.20
C SER A 83 -14.42 -15.07 -18.86
N ARG A 84 -15.53 -14.44 -18.51
CA ARG A 84 -15.56 -13.03 -18.10
C ARG A 84 -14.72 -12.76 -16.85
N ILE A 85 -14.82 -13.61 -15.83
CA ILE A 85 -13.99 -13.51 -14.62
C ILE A 85 -12.49 -13.60 -14.97
N ILE A 86 -12.09 -14.50 -15.87
CA ILE A 86 -10.69 -14.64 -16.29
C ILE A 86 -10.20 -13.36 -16.95
N TYR A 87 -10.97 -12.79 -17.88
CA TYR A 87 -10.61 -11.52 -18.53
C TYR A 87 -10.46 -10.39 -17.50
N LEU A 88 -11.45 -10.22 -16.62
CA LEU A 88 -11.41 -9.17 -15.58
C LEU A 88 -10.25 -9.34 -14.60
N ARG A 89 -9.87 -10.58 -14.25
CA ARG A 89 -8.69 -10.83 -13.41
C ARG A 89 -7.40 -10.43 -14.11
N ASN A 90 -7.28 -10.70 -15.40
CA ASN A 90 -6.13 -10.29 -16.19
C ASN A 90 -6.07 -8.76 -16.32
N ASP A 91 -7.22 -8.12 -16.57
CA ASP A 91 -7.32 -6.66 -16.63
C ASP A 91 -7.00 -6.00 -15.28
N HIS A 92 -7.49 -6.56 -14.17
CA HIS A 92 -7.17 -6.08 -12.81
C HIS A 92 -5.67 -6.18 -12.55
N LYS A 93 -5.04 -7.31 -12.89
CA LYS A 93 -3.60 -7.49 -12.76
C LYS A 93 -2.83 -6.44 -13.58
N ALA A 94 -3.23 -6.21 -14.83
CA ALA A 94 -2.60 -5.19 -15.67
C ALA A 94 -2.79 -3.78 -15.10
N LEU A 95 -3.99 -3.45 -14.61
CA LEU A 95 -4.29 -2.16 -13.99
C LEU A 95 -3.45 -1.93 -12.73
N MET A 96 -3.26 -2.94 -11.89
CA MET A 96 -2.43 -2.84 -10.69
C MET A 96 -0.97 -2.52 -11.02
N THR A 97 -0.40 -3.12 -12.08
CA THR A 97 0.94 -2.78 -12.56
C THR A 97 1.04 -1.30 -12.98
N VAL A 98 -0.01 -0.75 -13.59
CA VAL A 98 -0.04 0.68 -13.99
C VAL A 98 -0.15 1.59 -12.76
N ILE A 99 -1.01 1.24 -11.79
CA ILE A 99 -1.15 1.98 -10.54
C ILE A 99 0.19 2.01 -9.79
N GLU A 100 0.87 0.87 -9.70
CA GLU A 100 2.18 0.74 -9.08
C GLU A 100 3.19 1.68 -9.75
N LYS A 101 3.27 1.68 -11.09
CA LYS A 101 4.17 2.57 -11.82
C LYS A 101 3.86 4.05 -11.54
N HIS A 102 2.59 4.45 -11.59
CA HIS A 102 2.18 5.83 -11.33
C HIS A 102 2.50 6.27 -9.89
N LEU A 103 2.41 5.36 -8.93
CA LEU A 103 2.77 5.63 -7.54
C LEU A 103 4.27 5.85 -7.37
N HIS A 104 5.10 5.01 -8.00
CA HIS A 104 6.55 5.17 -8.01
C HIS A 104 6.97 6.48 -8.68
N GLU A 105 6.39 6.82 -9.83
CA GLU A 105 6.66 8.09 -10.52
C GLU A 105 6.30 9.31 -9.65
N HIS A 106 5.18 9.25 -8.92
CA HIS A 106 4.78 10.31 -8.01
C HIS A 106 5.79 10.50 -6.86
N PHE A 107 6.20 9.42 -6.20
CA PHE A 107 7.19 9.51 -5.12
C PHE A 107 8.60 9.90 -5.61
N ALA A 108 8.99 9.46 -6.80
CA ALA A 108 10.25 9.88 -7.42
C ALA A 108 10.27 11.39 -7.69
N ARG A 109 9.19 11.95 -8.23
CA ARG A 109 9.07 13.41 -8.44
C ARG A 109 9.17 14.20 -7.13
N LEU A 110 8.49 13.74 -6.07
CA LEU A 110 8.60 14.39 -4.75
C LEU A 110 10.03 14.34 -4.19
N ALA A 111 10.78 13.27 -4.46
CA ALA A 111 12.17 13.16 -4.04
C ALA A 111 13.09 14.14 -4.80
N GLU A 112 12.88 14.30 -6.11
CA GLU A 112 13.63 15.23 -6.97
C GLU A 112 13.31 16.71 -6.67
N GLU A 113 12.04 17.05 -6.44
CA GLU A 113 11.60 18.40 -6.06
C GLU A 113 12.12 18.80 -4.66
N GLY A 114 12.36 17.83 -3.78
CA GLY A 114 12.99 18.03 -2.47
C GLY A 114 14.51 18.23 -2.52
N GLN A 115 15.15 18.17 -3.69
CA GLN A 115 16.61 18.16 -3.86
C GLN A 115 17.20 19.37 -4.61
N GLN A 116 16.42 20.42 -4.88
CA GLN A 116 16.89 21.60 -5.64
C GLN A 116 17.48 22.75 -4.82
N ASP A 117 17.85 22.55 -3.56
CA ASP A 117 18.74 23.47 -2.84
C ASP A 117 19.89 22.68 -2.22
N GLU A 118 21.03 22.67 -2.92
CA GLU A 118 22.43 22.73 -2.43
C GLU A 118 23.38 22.18 -3.52
N PRO A 119 24.37 22.96 -4.00
CA PRO A 119 25.44 22.45 -4.85
C PRO A 119 26.56 21.85 -3.97
N MET A 120 27.20 20.76 -4.41
CA MET A 120 28.69 20.64 -4.48
C MET A 120 29.18 19.20 -4.81
N THR A 121 29.82 19.10 -5.98
CA THR A 121 31.12 18.50 -6.33
C THR A 121 31.67 17.18 -5.71
N ASN A 122 32.10 16.31 -6.64
CA ASN A 122 33.20 15.31 -6.66
C ASN A 122 33.13 13.98 -5.88
N GLY A 123 32.92 12.89 -6.63
CA GLY A 123 34.03 12.01 -7.06
C GLY A 123 34.26 10.68 -6.34
N GLY A 124 34.02 9.55 -7.05
CA GLY A 124 34.79 8.31 -6.86
C GLY A 124 33.98 7.00 -6.68
N PRO A 125 34.19 5.96 -7.52
CA PRO A 125 33.37 4.74 -7.53
C PRO A 125 33.98 3.60 -6.70
N SER A 126 33.18 2.79 -6.00
CA SER A 126 33.56 1.44 -5.54
C SER A 126 32.33 0.63 -5.13
N SER A 127 32.32 -0.61 -5.59
CA SER A 127 31.30 -1.64 -5.46
C SER A 127 31.12 -2.19 -4.03
N THR A 128 30.12 -3.09 -3.93
CA THR A 128 29.90 -4.14 -2.91
C THR A 128 29.15 -3.79 -1.62
N ASP A 129 27.85 -4.08 -1.70
CA ASP A 129 27.09 -5.01 -0.84
C ASP A 129 26.57 -4.55 0.53
N ILE A 130 25.38 -5.08 0.84
CA ILE A 130 24.59 -5.07 2.09
C ILE A 130 23.88 -3.76 2.50
N THR A 131 22.74 -3.51 1.85
CA THR A 131 21.81 -2.40 2.12
C THR A 131 21.16 -2.51 3.49
N SER A 132 21.75 -1.82 4.46
CA SER A 132 21.06 -1.29 5.65
C SER A 132 20.17 -0.11 5.24
N PRO A 133 19.03 0.11 5.91
CA PRO A 133 18.03 1.09 5.48
C PRO A 133 18.57 2.51 5.57
N SER A 134 18.57 3.21 4.43
CA SER A 134 18.95 4.62 4.29
C SER A 134 18.06 5.54 5.14
N PRO A 135 18.58 6.65 5.68
CA PRO A 135 17.87 7.54 6.58
C PRO A 135 16.81 8.34 5.80
N GLN A 136 15.54 8.18 6.17
CA GLN A 136 14.46 9.01 5.66
C GLN A 136 14.73 10.47 6.03
N ALA A 137 14.88 11.32 5.00
CA ALA A 137 14.87 12.76 5.10
C ALA A 137 13.57 13.25 5.79
N PRO A 138 13.61 14.39 6.52
CA PRO A 138 12.56 14.81 7.43
C PRO A 138 11.28 15.13 6.67
N GLN A 139 10.25 14.31 6.85
CA GLN A 139 8.89 14.60 6.42
C GLN A 139 8.47 15.95 7.02
N ALA A 140 8.09 16.89 6.14
CA ALA A 140 7.66 18.24 6.44
C ALA A 140 7.00 18.36 7.81
N SER A 141 7.63 19.13 8.68
CA SER A 141 7.33 19.16 10.10
C SER A 141 6.03 19.91 10.38
N GLY A 142 4.94 19.13 10.42
CA GLY A 142 3.60 19.61 10.71
C GLY A 142 3.44 20.18 12.13
N ARG A 143 2.26 20.70 12.40
CA ARG A 143 1.87 21.25 13.71
C ARG A 143 2.11 20.22 14.82
N PRO A 144 2.63 20.62 16.00
CA PRO A 144 2.73 19.71 17.13
C PRO A 144 1.33 19.26 17.56
N PHE A 145 1.18 17.98 17.91
CA PHE A 145 -0.10 17.38 18.32
C PHE A 145 -0.09 16.87 19.76
N ALA A 146 1.08 16.79 20.38
CA ALA A 146 1.22 16.29 21.74
C ALA A 146 2.36 16.99 22.48
N LYS A 147 2.27 17.01 23.81
CA LYS A 147 3.29 17.56 24.70
C LYS A 147 3.73 16.53 25.72
N VAL A 148 5.03 16.46 25.96
CA VAL A 148 5.61 15.58 27.00
C VAL A 148 5.43 16.26 28.36
N ASN A 149 4.71 15.62 29.27
CA ASN A 149 4.50 16.12 30.62
C ASN A 149 5.64 15.69 31.56
N SER A 150 6.03 14.42 31.50
CA SER A 150 7.10 13.87 32.34
C SER A 150 7.85 12.74 31.64
N VAL A 151 9.12 12.57 32.00
CA VAL A 151 10.00 11.50 31.53
C VAL A 151 10.65 10.86 32.76
N VAL A 152 10.66 9.53 32.81
CA VAL A 152 11.23 8.75 33.92
C VAL A 152 12.73 8.53 33.69
N ALA A 153 13.54 8.65 34.74
CA ALA A 153 14.98 8.39 34.68
C ALA A 153 15.28 6.92 34.31
N GLY A 154 16.30 6.68 33.49
CA GLY A 154 16.66 5.37 32.95
C GLY A 154 15.70 4.84 31.87
N SER A 155 14.69 5.61 31.49
CA SER A 155 13.71 5.19 30.50
C SER A 155 14.24 5.28 29.06
N PRO A 156 13.62 4.55 28.12
CA PRO A 156 13.93 4.69 26.70
C PRO A 156 13.70 6.11 26.17
N ALA A 157 12.70 6.81 26.70
CA ALA A 157 12.45 8.21 26.34
C ALA A 157 13.59 9.14 26.80
N GLU A 158 14.10 8.97 28.02
CA GLU A 158 15.26 9.74 28.49
C GLU A 158 16.53 9.40 27.72
N SER A 159 16.76 8.11 27.44
CA SER A 159 17.91 7.62 26.67
C SER A 159 17.91 8.16 25.23
N ALA A 160 16.71 8.33 24.65
CA ALA A 160 16.52 8.99 23.36
C ALA A 160 16.68 10.52 23.44
N GLY A 161 16.84 11.07 24.65
CA GLY A 161 17.05 12.48 24.91
C GLY A 161 15.77 13.30 25.07
N LEU A 162 14.58 12.67 25.18
CA LEU A 162 13.27 13.32 25.39
C LEU A 162 13.21 14.04 26.74
N LYS A 163 12.65 15.25 26.78
CA LYS A 163 12.54 16.06 28.01
C LYS A 163 11.09 16.45 28.27
N ALA A 164 10.78 16.71 29.54
CA ALA A 164 9.50 17.29 29.92
C ALA A 164 9.37 18.69 29.30
N GLY A 165 8.20 18.99 28.74
CA GLY A 165 7.92 20.24 28.05
C GLY A 165 8.07 20.19 26.53
N ASP A 166 8.65 19.13 25.98
CA ASP A 166 8.83 18.99 24.53
C ASP A 166 7.50 18.82 23.80
N GLU A 167 7.36 19.47 22.65
CA GLU A 167 6.20 19.31 21.77
C GLU A 167 6.54 18.34 20.64
N ILE A 168 5.72 17.29 20.51
CA ILE A 168 5.89 16.22 19.52
C ILE A 168 5.14 16.61 18.25
N ARG A 169 5.87 16.63 17.14
CA ARG A 169 5.32 16.84 15.79
C ARG A 169 5.02 15.53 15.09
N ASN A 170 5.99 14.62 15.10
CA ASN A 170 5.88 13.31 14.45
C ASN A 170 6.41 12.22 15.40
N PHE A 171 5.75 11.07 15.42
CA PHE A 171 6.16 9.86 16.12
C PHE A 171 6.11 8.67 15.15
N GLY A 172 7.25 8.31 14.55
CA GLY A 172 7.29 7.33 13.47
C GLY A 172 6.40 7.76 12.30
N TYR A 173 5.35 6.97 12.01
CA TYR A 173 4.35 7.30 10.98
C TYR A 173 3.19 8.17 11.49
N VAL A 174 3.16 8.48 12.78
CA VAL A 174 2.06 9.22 13.44
C VAL A 174 2.34 10.72 13.41
N ASN A 175 1.37 11.51 12.98
CA ASN A 175 1.41 12.96 12.83
C ASN A 175 0.10 13.61 13.34
N HIS A 176 0.00 14.94 13.24
CA HIS A 176 -1.18 15.69 13.70
C HIS A 176 -2.50 15.38 12.96
N THR A 177 -2.47 14.75 11.79
CA THR A 177 -3.72 14.40 11.07
C THR A 177 -4.19 13.00 11.39
N ASN A 178 -3.31 12.10 11.84
CA ASN A 178 -3.60 10.67 11.97
C ASN A 178 -3.52 10.13 13.42
N HIS A 179 -3.17 10.95 14.41
CA HIS A 179 -2.89 10.52 15.78
C HIS A 179 -4.09 9.96 16.57
N ASP A 180 -5.32 10.24 16.18
CA ASP A 180 -6.56 9.73 16.79
C ASP A 180 -6.54 9.80 18.33
N GLY A 181 -6.36 11.02 18.87
CA GLY A 181 -6.31 11.23 20.33
C GLY A 181 -5.13 10.55 21.04
N LEU A 182 -3.99 10.36 20.34
CA LEU A 182 -2.79 9.62 20.78
C LEU A 182 -2.93 8.10 20.77
N LYS A 183 -4.09 7.54 20.40
CA LYS A 183 -4.28 6.08 20.30
C LYS A 183 -3.31 5.45 19.31
N ARG A 184 -3.11 6.10 18.16
CA ARG A 184 -2.14 5.65 17.14
C ARG A 184 -0.69 5.68 17.62
N VAL A 185 -0.35 6.58 18.54
CA VAL A 185 0.99 6.60 19.16
C VAL A 185 1.18 5.34 19.99
N ALA A 186 0.19 4.97 20.81
CA ALA A 186 0.25 3.74 21.62
C ALA A 186 0.38 2.48 20.75
N GLU A 187 -0.40 2.38 19.67
CA GLU A 187 -0.32 1.29 18.69
C GLU A 187 1.05 1.23 18.01
N CYS A 188 1.58 2.39 17.60
CA CYS A 188 2.92 2.51 17.01
C CYS A 188 4.01 2.04 17.98
N VAL A 189 3.93 2.40 19.25
CA VAL A 189 4.90 1.98 20.28
C VAL A 189 4.80 0.48 20.53
N GLN A 190 3.59 -0.06 20.63
CA GLN A 190 3.37 -1.49 20.92
C GLN A 190 3.78 -2.39 19.75
N GLY A 191 3.53 -1.97 18.51
CA GLY A 191 3.91 -2.72 17.31
C GLY A 191 5.39 -2.63 16.94
N ASN A 192 6.15 -1.74 17.59
CA ASN A 192 7.56 -1.48 17.28
C ASN A 192 8.48 -1.68 18.49
N GLU A 193 8.13 -2.60 19.39
CA GLU A 193 9.00 -3.01 20.49
C GLU A 193 10.35 -3.50 19.96
N GLY A 194 11.45 -2.95 20.50
CA GLY A 194 12.81 -3.23 20.06
C GLY A 194 13.25 -2.49 18.79
N VAL A 195 12.35 -1.76 18.12
CA VAL A 195 12.65 -1.07 16.85
C VAL A 195 12.69 0.43 17.04
N SER A 196 13.85 1.03 16.72
CA SER A 196 14.07 2.47 16.76
C SER A 196 13.11 3.24 15.84
N ARG A 197 12.47 4.28 16.37
CA ARG A 197 11.57 5.17 15.65
C ARG A 197 12.03 6.61 15.73
N LEU A 198 11.84 7.32 14.63
CA LEU A 198 12.17 8.74 14.52
C LEU A 198 11.06 9.56 15.19
N LEU A 199 11.45 10.49 16.04
CA LEU A 199 10.58 11.44 16.72
C LEU A 199 11.07 12.84 16.40
N SER A 200 10.23 13.67 15.78
CA SER A 200 10.51 15.10 15.66
C SER A 200 9.89 15.84 16.82
N ARG A 201 10.71 16.57 17.58
CA ARG A 201 10.25 17.48 18.65
C ARG A 201 10.67 18.92 18.39
N GLU A 202 9.95 19.84 19.01
CA GLU A 202 10.35 21.24 19.10
C GLU A 202 10.99 21.52 20.46
N LEU A 203 12.23 22.02 20.47
CA LEU A 203 12.91 22.43 21.70
C LEU A 203 12.42 23.83 22.10
N ASN A 204 11.77 23.94 23.26
CA ASN A 204 11.33 25.24 23.78
C ASN A 204 12.47 25.93 24.56
N GLY A 205 13.48 26.40 23.81
CA GLY A 205 14.73 26.99 24.33
C GLY A 205 14.87 28.49 24.10
N GLY A 206 13.78 29.26 24.13
CA GLY A 206 13.76 30.70 23.85
C GLY A 206 13.21 31.06 22.46
N GLN A 207 13.65 32.20 21.88
CA GLN A 207 13.07 32.78 20.66
C GLN A 207 13.29 31.97 19.36
N ARG A 208 14.02 30.85 19.39
CA ARG A 208 14.29 30.04 18.20
C ARG A 208 13.71 28.64 18.37
N ARG A 209 12.64 28.36 17.65
CA ARG A 209 12.05 27.03 17.50
C ARG A 209 13.01 26.18 16.69
N GLN A 210 13.64 25.19 17.33
CA GLN A 210 14.52 24.25 16.65
C GLN A 210 13.87 22.87 16.66
N GLU A 211 13.76 22.27 15.47
CA GLU A 211 13.31 20.90 15.33
C GLU A 211 14.48 19.95 15.60
N LEU A 212 14.25 18.96 16.44
CA LEU A 212 15.22 17.93 16.75
C LEU A 212 14.62 16.56 16.45
N GLN A 213 15.33 15.79 15.65
CA GLN A 213 14.99 14.41 15.32
C GLN A 213 15.69 13.49 16.32
N LEU A 214 14.90 12.74 17.09
CA LEU A 214 15.37 11.77 18.07
C LEU A 214 15.08 10.36 17.58
N THR A 215 15.93 9.42 17.97
CA THR A 215 15.73 8.00 17.72
C THR A 215 15.34 7.32 19.03
N LEU A 216 14.12 6.81 19.09
CA LEU A 216 13.53 6.28 20.30
C LEU A 216 13.16 4.80 20.11
N THR A 217 13.68 3.94 21.00
CA THR A 217 13.56 2.48 20.91
C THR A 217 12.67 1.97 22.04
N PRO A 218 11.42 1.57 21.79
CA PRO A 218 10.54 1.06 22.83
C PRO A 218 11.07 -0.27 23.40
N ARG A 219 11.11 -0.41 24.72
CA ARG A 219 11.53 -1.66 25.40
C ARG A 219 10.79 -1.83 26.74
N ARG A 220 10.64 -3.06 27.25
CA ARG A 220 9.95 -3.34 28.53
C ARG A 220 10.89 -3.53 29.72
N ASP A 221 12.13 -3.86 29.46
CA ASP A 221 13.15 -4.29 30.42
C ASP A 221 13.93 -3.12 31.07
N TRP A 222 13.39 -1.90 31.03
CA TRP A 222 14.01 -0.72 31.63
C TRP A 222 13.61 -0.48 33.09
N GLY A 223 12.78 -1.35 33.68
CA GLY A 223 12.44 -1.30 35.11
C GLY A 223 11.29 -0.37 35.49
N GLY A 224 10.47 0.09 34.53
CA GLY A 224 9.30 0.93 34.78
C GLY A 224 8.03 0.49 34.04
N ARG A 225 6.97 1.29 34.16
CA ARG A 225 5.66 0.97 33.55
C ARG A 225 5.63 1.37 32.07
N GLY A 226 5.30 0.42 31.21
CA GLY A 226 5.11 0.65 29.77
C GLY A 226 6.41 0.57 28.97
N LEU A 227 6.36 0.97 27.71
CA LEU A 227 7.43 0.74 26.73
C LEU A 227 8.41 1.91 26.58
N LEU A 228 8.03 3.12 26.98
CA LEU A 228 8.81 4.34 26.76
C LEU A 228 9.24 5.06 28.04
N GLY A 229 8.42 4.99 29.09
CA GLY A 229 8.65 5.73 30.32
C GLY A 229 8.47 7.25 30.23
N CYS A 230 7.60 7.73 29.32
CA CYS A 230 7.17 9.12 29.28
C CYS A 230 5.64 9.25 29.36
N HIS A 231 5.18 10.38 29.87
CA HIS A 231 3.76 10.74 29.89
C HIS A 231 3.51 11.84 28.85
N ILE A 232 2.66 11.54 27.87
CA ILE A 232 2.37 12.41 26.74
C ILE A 232 0.90 12.85 26.86
N LEU A 233 0.66 14.16 26.73
CA LEU A 233 -0.67 14.77 26.73
C LEU A 233 -0.99 15.31 25.33
N PRO A 234 -2.25 15.21 24.87
CA PRO A 234 -2.66 15.88 23.64
C PRO A 234 -2.61 17.41 23.83
N LEU A 235 -2.32 18.13 22.75
CA LEU A 235 -2.40 19.59 22.68
C LEU A 235 -3.83 20.08 22.40
#